data_AF-A0A174VX65-F1
#
_entry.id   AF-A0A174VX65-F1
#
_cell.length_a   1.000
_cell.length_b   1.000
_cell.length_c   1.000
_cell.angle_alpha   90.00
_cell.angle_beta   90.00
_cell.angle_gamma   90.00
#
_symmetry.space_group_name_H-M   'P 1'
#
loop_
_entity.id
_entity.type
_entity.pdbx_description
1 polymer ?
#
loop_
_entity_poly.entity_id
_entity_poly.type
_entity_poly.pdbx_seq_one_letter_code
_entity_poly.pdbx_strand_id
1 'polypeptide(L)'
;MVVSSQLPNQKIIAAENCYSMFSSKSNLISIDFGNLDTSNVNIMSYMFNNCSELTTLDLSPLDTQNVINMSNMFHSCSGFTSIGLSSLDTSNVVNMSYMFSDCSNLASLDLTSFNTCNVNDMEDMFSWCAELTSLNLSSFTTNNVNDMNSMFMGCSNLTSLNLSSFNTSFVSYMGGMFSRCSSLTSLDLSNFDTSNVIGMSGLFEGCSKLTELDLSSFNTGKASDMYEMFYSCKNLKTLNLSSFNTEKVTRMNDMFGSCSKLTNLSLGDKFAFVGSNYNLPYGAWYSSDGTAYTSTTIPSNKADTYTRR
;
A
#
# COMPACT_ATOMS: atom_id res chain seq x y z
N MET A 1 -10.32 -20.23 -23.13
CA MET A 1 -10.69 -21.49 -22.45
C MET A 1 -12.20 -21.48 -22.27
N VAL A 2 -12.89 -22.59 -22.52
CA VAL A 2 -14.34 -22.69 -22.32
C VAL A 2 -14.60 -23.62 -21.14
N VAL A 3 -15.38 -23.14 -20.17
CA VAL A 3 -15.85 -23.91 -19.01
C VAL A 3 -17.28 -24.34 -19.31
N SER A 4 -17.45 -25.49 -19.97
CA SER A 4 -18.77 -25.97 -20.37
C SER A 4 -18.93 -27.47 -20.14
N SER A 5 -20.17 -27.87 -19.89
CA SER A 5 -20.56 -29.28 -19.84
C SER A 5 -20.77 -29.77 -21.28
N GLN A 6 -20.52 -31.06 -21.52
CA GLN A 6 -20.81 -31.71 -22.81
C GLN A 6 -22.33 -31.87 -23.06
N LEU A 7 -23.18 -31.47 -22.10
CA LEU A 7 -24.63 -31.59 -22.15
C LEU A 7 -25.28 -30.18 -22.12
N PRO A 8 -26.16 -29.85 -23.08
CA PRO A 8 -26.84 -28.54 -23.10
C PRO A 8 -27.59 -28.27 -21.79
N ASN A 9 -27.49 -27.05 -21.28
CA ASN A 9 -28.22 -26.54 -20.11
C ASN A 9 -27.91 -27.19 -18.75
N GLN A 10 -26.86 -28.01 -18.65
CA GLN A 10 -26.42 -28.52 -17.34
C GLN A 10 -25.46 -27.53 -16.68
N LYS A 11 -25.86 -27.04 -15.49
CA LYS A 11 -24.98 -26.24 -14.61
C LYS A 11 -23.76 -27.06 -14.19
N ILE A 12 -22.59 -26.44 -14.23
CA ILE A 12 -21.38 -26.97 -13.58
C ILE A 12 -21.31 -26.29 -12.22
N ILE A 13 -21.50 -27.04 -11.14
CA ILE A 13 -21.40 -26.46 -9.79
C ILE A 13 -19.92 -26.35 -9.44
N ALA A 14 -19.46 -25.14 -9.18
CA ALA A 14 -18.11 -24.91 -8.69
C ALA A 14 -17.95 -25.47 -7.27
N ALA A 15 -16.74 -25.92 -6.92
CA ALA A 15 -16.42 -26.24 -5.54
C ALA A 15 -16.44 -24.97 -4.68
N GLU A 16 -16.71 -25.09 -3.37
CA GLU A 16 -16.67 -23.94 -2.45
C GLU A 16 -15.34 -23.19 -2.51
N ASN A 17 -14.26 -23.92 -2.81
CA ASN A 17 -12.92 -23.38 -2.97
C ASN A 17 -12.48 -23.43 -4.45
N CYS A 18 -12.45 -22.27 -5.09
CA CYS A 18 -11.96 -22.06 -6.45
C CYS A 18 -10.49 -21.56 -6.50
N TYR A 19 -9.72 -21.84 -5.44
CA TYR A 19 -8.31 -21.47 -5.35
C TYR A 19 -7.54 -21.83 -6.62
N SER A 20 -6.89 -20.83 -7.22
CA SER A 20 -6.03 -21.01 -8.39
C SER A 20 -6.68 -21.67 -9.62
N MET A 21 -8.01 -21.64 -9.78
CA MET A 21 -8.71 -22.35 -10.86
C MET A 21 -8.14 -22.10 -12.26
N PHE A 22 -7.69 -20.86 -12.55
CA PHE A 22 -7.04 -20.47 -13.80
C PHE A 22 -5.62 -19.94 -13.59
N SER A 23 -5.02 -20.14 -12.41
CA SER A 23 -3.70 -19.58 -12.08
C SER A 23 -2.61 -20.07 -13.04
N SER A 24 -1.67 -19.17 -13.33
CA SER A 24 -0.45 -19.38 -14.11
C SER A 24 -0.70 -19.85 -15.54
N LYS A 25 -1.91 -19.62 -16.06
CA LYS A 25 -2.23 -19.81 -17.47
C LYS A 25 -1.81 -18.55 -18.23
N SER A 26 -0.50 -18.28 -18.27
CA SER A 26 0.05 -17.05 -18.86
C SER A 26 -0.44 -16.80 -20.28
N ASN A 27 -0.64 -17.85 -21.09
CA ASN A 27 -1.10 -17.77 -22.48
C ASN A 27 -2.64 -17.70 -22.63
N LEU A 28 -3.39 -17.51 -21.54
CA LEU A 28 -4.86 -17.46 -21.55
C LEU A 28 -5.32 -16.09 -22.03
N ILE A 29 -5.99 -16.05 -23.20
CA ILE A 29 -6.44 -14.80 -23.83
C ILE A 29 -7.92 -14.50 -23.52
N SER A 30 -8.72 -15.53 -23.28
CA SER A 30 -10.13 -15.39 -22.95
C SER A 30 -10.63 -16.56 -22.11
N ILE A 31 -11.68 -16.32 -21.33
CA ILE A 31 -12.42 -17.33 -20.57
C ILE A 31 -13.90 -17.17 -20.91
N ASP A 32 -14.54 -18.27 -21.24
CA ASP A 32 -16.00 -18.38 -21.30
C ASP A 32 -16.42 -19.25 -20.11
N PHE A 33 -17.13 -18.65 -19.14
CA PHE A 33 -17.59 -19.34 -17.94
C PHE A 33 -18.80 -20.26 -18.18
N GLY A 34 -19.45 -20.18 -19.35
CA GLY A 34 -20.57 -21.04 -19.71
C GLY A 34 -21.68 -21.05 -18.63
N ASN A 35 -22.02 -22.24 -18.16
CA ASN A 35 -23.02 -22.45 -17.10
C ASN A 35 -22.38 -22.76 -15.73
N LEU A 36 -21.20 -22.22 -15.45
CA LEU A 36 -20.55 -22.35 -14.15
C LEU A 36 -21.39 -21.65 -13.07
N ASP A 37 -21.82 -22.42 -12.07
CA ASP A 37 -22.55 -21.93 -10.92
C ASP A 37 -21.57 -21.73 -9.75
N THR A 38 -21.29 -20.47 -9.42
CA THR A 38 -20.39 -20.10 -8.31
C THR A 38 -21.13 -19.66 -7.04
N SER A 39 -22.45 -19.89 -6.95
CA SER A 39 -23.25 -19.44 -5.79
C SER A 39 -22.81 -20.04 -4.46
N ASN A 40 -22.09 -21.17 -4.45
CA ASN A 40 -21.54 -21.78 -3.23
C ASN A 40 -20.06 -21.43 -2.97
N VAL A 41 -19.42 -20.64 -3.83
CA VAL A 41 -17.97 -20.35 -3.72
C VAL A 41 -17.74 -19.35 -2.60
N ASN A 42 -16.84 -19.69 -1.67
CA ASN A 42 -16.39 -18.81 -0.60
C ASN A 42 -14.92 -18.37 -0.74
N ILE A 43 -14.12 -19.07 -1.54
CA ILE A 43 -12.71 -18.74 -1.80
C ILE A 43 -12.49 -18.61 -3.31
N MET A 44 -12.08 -17.41 -3.75
CA MET A 44 -11.63 -17.11 -5.12
C MET A 44 -10.17 -16.64 -5.15
N SER A 45 -9.41 -16.90 -4.09
CA SER A 45 -8.02 -16.47 -4.02
C SER A 45 -7.18 -17.09 -5.14
N TYR A 46 -6.27 -16.31 -5.73
CA TYR A 46 -5.44 -16.72 -6.86
C TYR A 46 -6.18 -17.16 -8.13
N MET A 47 -7.51 -16.98 -8.23
CA MET A 47 -8.31 -17.60 -9.30
C MET A 47 -7.79 -17.29 -10.71
N PHE A 48 -7.32 -16.06 -10.97
CA PHE A 48 -6.73 -15.64 -12.25
C PHE A 48 -5.26 -15.23 -12.12
N ASN A 49 -4.59 -15.57 -11.01
CA ASN A 49 -3.20 -15.18 -10.76
C ASN A 49 -2.27 -15.53 -11.95
N ASN A 50 -1.41 -14.61 -12.36
CA ASN A 50 -0.45 -14.78 -13.45
C ASN A 50 -1.09 -15.23 -14.79
N CYS A 51 -2.26 -14.67 -15.10
CA CYS A 51 -2.88 -14.74 -16.43
C CYS A 51 -2.45 -13.53 -17.27
N SER A 52 -1.16 -13.43 -17.57
CA SER A 52 -0.54 -12.22 -18.15
C SER A 52 -1.05 -11.81 -19.55
N GLU A 53 -1.61 -12.72 -20.33
CA GLU A 53 -2.18 -12.43 -21.66
C GLU A 53 -3.69 -12.11 -21.62
N LEU A 54 -4.36 -12.18 -20.45
CA LEU A 54 -5.74 -11.71 -20.32
C LEU A 54 -5.77 -10.18 -20.40
N THR A 55 -6.40 -9.66 -21.45
CA THR A 55 -6.61 -8.22 -21.65
C THR A 55 -8.01 -7.77 -21.28
N THR A 56 -8.97 -8.70 -21.26
CA THR A 56 -10.36 -8.50 -20.85
C THR A 56 -10.88 -9.76 -20.18
N LEU A 57 -11.89 -9.61 -19.30
CA LEU A 57 -12.55 -10.72 -18.65
C LEU A 57 -13.98 -10.30 -18.27
N ASP A 58 -14.98 -11.07 -18.67
CA ASP A 58 -16.36 -10.85 -18.26
C ASP A 58 -16.63 -11.61 -16.95
N LEU A 59 -16.76 -10.87 -15.86
CA LEU A 59 -17.03 -11.41 -14.53
C LEU A 59 -18.52 -11.50 -14.20
N SER A 60 -19.41 -11.05 -15.09
CA SER A 60 -20.86 -11.04 -14.83
C SER A 60 -21.50 -12.43 -14.60
N PRO A 61 -20.94 -13.55 -15.13
CA PRO A 61 -21.46 -14.88 -14.80
C PRO A 61 -21.10 -15.37 -13.38
N LEU A 62 -20.15 -14.71 -12.69
CA LEU A 62 -19.70 -15.14 -11.37
C LEU A 62 -20.60 -14.55 -10.28
N ASP A 63 -21.37 -15.42 -9.62
CA ASP A 63 -21.96 -15.10 -8.32
C ASP A 63 -20.86 -15.06 -7.25
N THR A 64 -20.73 -13.92 -6.59
CA THR A 64 -19.68 -13.63 -5.59
C THR A 64 -20.24 -13.27 -4.22
N GLN A 65 -21.57 -13.36 -4.01
CA GLN A 65 -22.20 -12.92 -2.77
C GLN A 65 -21.69 -13.66 -1.52
N ASN A 66 -21.20 -14.90 -1.67
CA ASN A 66 -20.71 -15.73 -0.58
C ASN A 66 -19.18 -15.75 -0.46
N VAL A 67 -18.46 -15.00 -1.31
CA VAL A 67 -17.00 -14.99 -1.34
C VAL A 67 -16.46 -14.20 -0.16
N ILE A 68 -15.59 -14.83 0.62
CA ILE A 68 -14.93 -14.28 1.81
C ILE A 68 -13.47 -13.94 1.52
N ASN A 69 -12.84 -14.62 0.56
CA ASN A 69 -11.42 -14.43 0.22
C ASN A 69 -11.22 -14.21 -1.28
N MET A 70 -10.75 -13.02 -1.65
CA MET A 70 -10.36 -12.63 -3.02
C MET A 70 -8.86 -12.29 -3.12
N SER A 71 -8.04 -12.76 -2.18
CA SER A 71 -6.61 -12.47 -2.18
C SER A 71 -5.94 -12.97 -3.46
N ASN A 72 -5.02 -12.19 -4.02
CA ASN A 72 -4.30 -12.52 -5.25
C ASN A 72 -5.20 -12.84 -6.47
N MET A 73 -6.50 -12.52 -6.46
CA MET A 73 -7.44 -12.96 -7.50
C MET A 73 -6.99 -12.58 -8.91
N PHE A 74 -6.39 -11.39 -9.07
CA PHE A 74 -5.81 -10.88 -10.32
C PHE A 74 -4.31 -10.58 -10.20
N HIS A 75 -3.60 -11.15 -9.24
CA HIS A 75 -2.16 -10.91 -9.06
C HIS A 75 -1.38 -11.24 -10.34
N SER A 76 -0.42 -10.39 -10.73
CA SER A 76 0.40 -10.52 -11.94
C SER A 76 -0.40 -10.69 -13.24
N CYS A 77 -1.64 -10.18 -13.30
CA CYS A 77 -2.41 -10.07 -14.55
C CYS A 77 -1.98 -8.84 -15.35
N SER A 78 -0.73 -8.83 -15.81
CA SER A 78 -0.12 -7.70 -16.51
C SER A 78 -0.78 -7.36 -17.86
N GLY A 79 -1.69 -8.18 -18.38
CA GLY A 79 -2.40 -7.91 -19.63
C GLY A 79 -3.52 -6.88 -19.50
N PHE A 80 -4.06 -6.67 -18.30
CA PHE A 80 -5.13 -5.71 -18.07
C PHE A 80 -4.63 -4.28 -18.13
N THR A 81 -5.22 -3.48 -19.02
CA THR A 81 -5.13 -2.01 -18.96
C THR A 81 -6.26 -1.39 -18.14
N SER A 82 -7.39 -2.10 -18.08
CA SER A 82 -8.54 -1.89 -17.19
C SER A 82 -9.30 -3.22 -17.07
N ILE A 83 -10.15 -3.37 -16.05
CA ILE A 83 -11.03 -4.53 -15.88
C ILE A 83 -12.38 -4.10 -15.32
N GLY A 84 -13.46 -4.68 -15.83
CA GLY A 84 -14.81 -4.41 -15.34
C GLY A 84 -15.10 -5.22 -14.07
N LEU A 85 -15.36 -4.52 -12.95
CA LEU A 85 -15.54 -5.13 -11.63
C LEU A 85 -16.94 -4.91 -11.04
N SER A 86 -17.84 -4.26 -11.77
CA SER A 86 -19.15 -3.83 -11.25
C SER A 86 -20.09 -4.99 -10.90
N SER A 87 -19.82 -6.20 -11.40
CA SER A 87 -20.59 -7.41 -11.06
C SER A 87 -20.14 -8.11 -9.79
N LEU A 88 -18.99 -7.73 -9.22
CA LEU A 88 -18.49 -8.35 -8.00
C LEU A 88 -19.22 -7.80 -6.77
N ASP A 89 -19.88 -8.68 -6.03
CA ASP A 89 -20.32 -8.40 -4.67
C ASP A 89 -19.15 -8.69 -3.72
N THR A 90 -18.67 -7.64 -3.08
CA THR A 90 -17.53 -7.71 -2.15
C THR A 90 -17.94 -7.53 -0.70
N SER A 91 -19.25 -7.44 -0.42
CA SER A 91 -19.77 -7.12 0.90
C SER A 91 -19.39 -8.13 1.99
N ASN A 92 -19.11 -9.39 1.64
CA ASN A 92 -18.68 -10.44 2.57
C ASN A 92 -17.17 -10.72 2.54
N VAL A 93 -16.41 -10.02 1.69
CA VAL A 93 -14.98 -10.26 1.54
C VAL A 93 -14.23 -9.71 2.75
N VAL A 94 -13.38 -10.56 3.33
CA VAL A 94 -12.54 -10.25 4.49
C VAL A 94 -11.08 -10.06 4.08
N ASN A 95 -10.62 -10.73 3.03
CA ASN A 95 -9.24 -10.64 2.55
C ASN A 95 -9.17 -10.21 1.07
N MET A 96 -8.49 -9.10 0.81
CA MET A 96 -8.19 -8.55 -0.52
C MET A 96 -6.68 -8.36 -0.76
N SER A 97 -5.82 -9.00 0.03
CA SER A 97 -4.38 -8.85 -0.12
C SER A 97 -3.91 -9.28 -1.51
N TYR A 98 -2.98 -8.53 -2.09
CA TYR A 98 -2.41 -8.74 -3.42
C TYR A 98 -3.43 -8.79 -4.57
N MET A 99 -4.70 -8.39 -4.38
CA MET A 99 -5.78 -8.66 -5.35
C MET A 99 -5.44 -8.17 -6.76
N PHE A 100 -4.80 -7.00 -6.89
CA PHE A 100 -4.32 -6.43 -8.15
C PHE A 100 -2.80 -6.24 -8.19
N SER A 101 -2.06 -6.84 -7.25
CA SER A 101 -0.61 -6.69 -7.17
C SER A 101 0.05 -7.12 -8.48
N ASP A 102 1.02 -6.36 -8.98
CA ASP A 102 1.79 -6.62 -10.21
C ASP A 102 0.94 -6.64 -11.50
N CYS A 103 -0.24 -6.02 -11.48
CA CYS A 103 -0.97 -5.65 -12.69
C CYS A 103 -0.31 -4.43 -13.36
N SER A 104 0.92 -4.60 -13.84
CA SER A 104 1.81 -3.48 -14.21
C SER A 104 1.26 -2.53 -15.27
N ASN A 105 0.45 -3.03 -16.21
CA ASN A 105 -0.16 -2.23 -17.29
C ASN A 105 -1.52 -1.63 -16.92
N LEU A 106 -2.03 -1.86 -15.70
CA LEU A 106 -3.34 -1.38 -15.25
C LEU A 106 -3.30 0.14 -15.12
N ALA A 107 -3.96 0.83 -16.04
CA ALA A 107 -3.98 2.28 -16.12
C ALA A 107 -5.21 2.91 -15.45
N SER A 108 -6.31 2.15 -15.32
CA SER A 108 -7.52 2.58 -14.63
C SER A 108 -8.27 1.44 -13.97
N LEU A 109 -8.98 1.77 -12.89
CA LEU A 109 -9.81 0.83 -12.14
C LEU A 109 -11.05 1.56 -11.61
N ASP A 110 -12.23 1.05 -11.91
CA ASP A 110 -13.48 1.50 -11.29
C ASP A 110 -13.78 0.62 -10.07
N LEU A 111 -13.63 1.21 -8.89
CA LEU A 111 -13.83 0.57 -7.60
C LEU A 111 -15.14 0.99 -6.92
N THR A 112 -16.04 1.69 -7.63
CA THR A 112 -17.24 2.27 -7.01
C THR A 112 -18.23 1.24 -6.46
N SER A 113 -18.22 0.01 -6.99
CA SER A 113 -19.02 -1.12 -6.48
C SER A 113 -18.42 -1.83 -5.26
N PHE A 114 -17.16 -1.55 -4.89
CA PHE A 114 -16.52 -2.23 -3.79
C PHE A 114 -17.13 -1.82 -2.45
N ASN A 115 -17.43 -2.83 -1.62
CA ASN A 115 -17.73 -2.67 -0.21
C ASN A 115 -16.62 -3.34 0.58
N THR A 116 -15.82 -2.55 1.29
CA THR A 116 -14.64 -3.03 2.04
C THR A 116 -14.88 -3.06 3.54
N CYS A 117 -16.12 -2.91 4.01
CA CYS A 117 -16.42 -2.77 5.44
C CYS A 117 -16.00 -3.96 6.29
N ASN A 118 -15.92 -5.16 5.70
CA ASN A 118 -15.49 -6.39 6.38
C ASN A 118 -14.02 -6.76 6.13
N VAL A 119 -13.32 -6.02 5.27
CA VAL A 119 -11.93 -6.33 4.90
C VAL A 119 -11.00 -6.02 6.08
N ASN A 120 -10.17 -7.00 6.45
CA ASN A 120 -9.16 -6.86 7.48
C ASN A 120 -7.71 -6.87 6.95
N ASP A 121 -7.53 -7.26 5.69
CA ASP A 121 -6.22 -7.40 5.06
C ASP A 121 -6.25 -6.80 3.64
N MET A 122 -5.45 -5.76 3.44
CA MET A 122 -5.24 -5.04 2.18
C MET A 122 -3.74 -4.99 1.80
N GLU A 123 -2.92 -5.89 2.35
CA GLU A 123 -1.49 -5.99 2.03
C GLU A 123 -1.30 -6.05 0.51
N ASP A 124 -0.41 -5.22 -0.03
CA ASP A 124 -0.01 -5.20 -1.44
C ASP A 124 -1.17 -5.06 -2.47
N MET A 125 -2.38 -4.66 -2.07
CA MET A 125 -3.59 -4.73 -2.91
C MET A 125 -3.42 -4.12 -4.31
N PHE A 126 -2.68 -3.02 -4.43
CA PHE A 126 -2.37 -2.33 -5.69
C PHE A 126 -0.86 -2.22 -5.97
N SER A 127 -0.04 -2.99 -5.24
CA SER A 127 1.41 -2.98 -5.36
C SER A 127 1.86 -3.23 -6.80
N TRP A 128 2.85 -2.50 -7.29
CA TRP A 128 3.41 -2.58 -8.65
C TRP A 128 2.42 -2.35 -9.81
N CYS A 129 1.26 -1.76 -9.56
CA CYS A 129 0.40 -1.18 -10.62
C CYS A 129 1.01 0.12 -11.17
N ALA A 130 2.10 -0.02 -11.92
CA ALA A 130 2.98 1.08 -12.31
C ALA A 130 2.32 2.13 -13.21
N GLU A 131 1.33 1.74 -14.02
CA GLU A 131 0.60 2.61 -14.95
C GLU A 131 -0.58 3.37 -14.31
N LEU A 132 -0.96 3.09 -13.06
CA LEU A 132 -2.00 3.86 -12.37
C LEU A 132 -1.54 5.31 -12.15
N THR A 133 -2.28 6.26 -12.69
CA THR A 133 -2.02 7.71 -12.53
C THR A 133 -2.88 8.35 -11.43
N SER A 134 -4.05 7.75 -11.18
CA SER A 134 -5.01 8.10 -10.13
C SER A 134 -5.82 6.87 -9.74
N LEU A 135 -6.40 6.87 -8.54
CA LEU A 135 -7.27 5.80 -8.06
C LEU A 135 -8.39 6.39 -7.21
N ASN A 136 -9.64 6.07 -7.54
CA ASN A 136 -10.78 6.51 -6.75
C ASN A 136 -11.08 5.49 -5.64
N LEU A 137 -10.83 5.90 -4.39
CA LEU A 137 -11.03 5.08 -3.19
C LEU A 137 -12.23 5.56 -2.33
N SER A 138 -13.15 6.34 -2.91
CA SER A 138 -14.27 6.92 -2.14
C SER A 138 -15.25 5.89 -1.58
N SER A 139 -15.31 4.68 -2.15
CA SER A 139 -16.11 3.55 -1.66
C SER A 139 -15.44 2.77 -0.52
N PHE A 140 -14.15 3.03 -0.26
CA PHE A 140 -13.40 2.27 0.72
C PHE A 140 -13.71 2.71 2.15
N THR A 141 -13.86 1.74 3.04
CA THR A 141 -13.92 1.91 4.48
C THR A 141 -12.88 0.99 5.10
N THR A 142 -11.96 1.53 5.90
CA THR A 142 -10.82 0.75 6.41
C THR A 142 -10.85 0.53 7.92
N ASN A 143 -12.01 0.72 8.57
CA ASN A 143 -12.16 0.66 10.03
C ASN A 143 -11.82 -0.71 10.65
N ASN A 144 -11.78 -1.78 9.86
CA ASN A 144 -11.46 -3.13 10.30
C ASN A 144 -10.09 -3.62 9.79
N VAL A 145 -9.39 -2.81 8.99
CA VAL A 145 -8.13 -3.21 8.36
C VAL A 145 -7.00 -3.22 9.38
N ASN A 146 -6.32 -4.35 9.49
CA ASN A 146 -5.15 -4.53 10.34
C ASN A 146 -3.83 -4.39 9.56
N ASP A 147 -3.80 -4.86 8.31
CA ASP A 147 -2.62 -4.85 7.44
C ASP A 147 -2.84 -4.02 6.17
N MET A 148 -1.98 -3.01 5.99
CA MET A 148 -1.88 -2.15 4.80
C MET A 148 -0.44 -2.10 4.28
N ASN A 149 0.40 -3.10 4.60
CA ASN A 149 1.76 -3.16 4.10
C ASN A 149 1.76 -3.05 2.58
N SER A 150 2.63 -2.20 2.05
CA SER A 150 2.90 -2.08 0.61
C SER A 150 1.68 -1.85 -0.29
N MET A 151 0.53 -1.39 0.26
CA MET A 151 -0.74 -1.32 -0.46
C MET A 151 -0.65 -0.60 -1.82
N PHE A 152 0.18 0.44 -1.93
CA PHE A 152 0.43 1.20 -3.15
C PHE A 152 1.90 1.15 -3.60
N MET A 153 2.71 0.23 -3.04
CA MET A 153 4.13 0.16 -3.32
C MET A 153 4.38 0.09 -4.83
N GLY A 154 5.30 0.87 -5.37
CA GLY A 154 5.67 0.79 -6.78
C GLY A 154 4.62 1.31 -7.78
N CYS A 155 3.50 1.91 -7.33
CA CYS A 155 2.62 2.71 -8.20
C CYS A 155 3.33 3.99 -8.67
N SER A 156 4.32 3.84 -9.55
CA SER A 156 5.31 4.87 -9.85
C SER A 156 4.76 6.06 -10.61
N ASN A 157 3.65 5.91 -11.34
CA ASN A 157 2.98 6.98 -12.07
C ASN A 157 1.85 7.67 -11.27
N LEU A 158 1.55 7.19 -10.05
CA LEU A 158 0.51 7.78 -9.20
C LEU A 158 0.94 9.20 -8.79
N THR A 159 0.14 10.20 -9.14
CA THR A 159 0.49 11.62 -8.90
C THR A 159 -0.17 12.19 -7.64
N SER A 160 -1.35 11.69 -7.30
CA SER A 160 -2.10 12.02 -6.09
C SER A 160 -2.94 10.82 -5.65
N LEU A 161 -3.32 10.83 -4.37
CA LEU A 161 -4.21 9.83 -3.79
C LEU A 161 -5.12 10.51 -2.78
N ASN A 162 -6.43 10.32 -2.92
CA ASN A 162 -7.38 10.79 -1.92
C ASN A 162 -7.62 9.71 -0.87
N LEU A 163 -7.13 9.95 0.34
CA LEU A 163 -7.20 9.03 1.48
C LEU A 163 -8.21 9.50 2.55
N SER A 164 -9.10 10.44 2.24
CA SER A 164 -9.98 11.03 3.25
C SER A 164 -10.96 10.04 3.89
N SER A 165 -11.29 8.94 3.21
CA SER A 165 -12.14 7.86 3.72
C SER A 165 -11.39 6.84 4.60
N PHE A 166 -10.06 6.91 4.67
CA PHE A 166 -9.26 5.95 5.42
C PHE A 166 -9.32 6.25 6.92
N ASN A 167 -9.63 5.21 7.68
CA ASN A 167 -9.47 5.15 9.12
C ASN A 167 -8.40 4.10 9.44
N THR A 168 -7.25 4.54 9.94
CA THR A 168 -6.11 3.65 10.25
C THR A 168 -6.01 3.27 11.72
N SER A 169 -7.02 3.59 12.55
CA SER A 169 -6.96 3.36 14.01
C SER A 169 -6.82 1.89 14.40
N PHE A 170 -7.15 0.94 13.52
CA PHE A 170 -6.98 -0.51 13.76
C PHE A 170 -5.72 -1.11 13.09
N VAL A 171 -5.01 -0.32 12.30
CA VAL A 171 -3.87 -0.79 11.51
C VAL A 171 -2.66 -1.04 12.42
N SER A 172 -2.08 -2.22 12.29
CA SER A 172 -0.84 -2.62 12.99
C SER A 172 0.38 -2.57 12.07
N TYR A 173 0.18 -2.78 10.77
CA TYR A 173 1.26 -2.80 9.77
C TYR A 173 0.93 -1.93 8.57
N MET A 174 1.83 -1.00 8.23
CA MET A 174 1.73 -0.13 7.06
C MET A 174 3.12 0.13 6.44
N GLY A 175 4.08 -0.77 6.68
CA GLY A 175 5.40 -0.66 6.10
C GLY A 175 5.31 -0.62 4.58
N GLY A 176 6.10 0.22 3.94
CA GLY A 176 6.16 0.31 2.48
C GLY A 176 4.88 0.81 1.79
N MET A 177 3.84 1.25 2.52
CA MET A 177 2.52 1.56 1.94
C MET A 177 2.58 2.48 0.72
N PHE A 178 3.49 3.46 0.71
CA PHE A 178 3.75 4.37 -0.41
C PHE A 178 5.15 4.21 -1.03
N SER A 179 5.89 3.15 -0.68
CA SER A 179 7.25 2.94 -1.17
C SER A 179 7.26 2.96 -2.69
N ARG A 180 8.22 3.66 -3.30
CA ARG A 180 8.44 3.78 -4.73
C ARG A 180 7.28 4.39 -5.52
N CYS A 181 6.33 5.05 -4.87
CA CYS A 181 5.38 5.97 -5.50
C CYS A 181 6.10 7.26 -5.95
N SER A 182 7.01 7.12 -6.92
CA SER A 182 8.00 8.15 -7.24
C SER A 182 7.40 9.43 -7.85
N SER A 183 6.16 9.37 -8.35
CA SER A 183 5.44 10.50 -8.92
C SER A 183 4.53 11.26 -7.96
N LEU A 184 4.30 10.77 -6.74
CA LEU A 184 3.49 11.47 -5.75
C LEU A 184 4.13 12.80 -5.40
N THR A 185 3.36 13.89 -5.52
CA THR A 185 3.81 15.25 -5.19
C THR A 185 3.32 15.72 -3.83
N SER A 186 2.20 15.17 -3.34
CA SER A 186 1.64 15.45 -2.02
C SER A 186 0.85 14.24 -1.52
N LEU A 187 0.70 14.16 -0.19
CA LEU A 187 -0.14 13.20 0.52
C LEU A 187 -0.80 13.93 1.68
N ASP A 188 -2.12 13.83 1.79
CA ASP A 188 -2.85 14.26 2.99
C ASP A 188 -3.00 13.05 3.93
N LEU A 189 -2.34 13.12 5.08
CA LEU A 189 -2.31 12.08 6.11
C LEU A 189 -2.94 12.56 7.43
N SER A 190 -3.68 13.67 7.38
CA SER A 190 -4.28 14.28 8.58
C SER A 190 -5.23 13.34 9.34
N ASN A 191 -5.90 12.42 8.63
CA ASN A 191 -6.80 11.42 9.20
C ASN A 191 -6.11 10.13 9.69
N PHE A 192 -4.79 9.99 9.51
CA PHE A 192 -4.07 8.79 9.94
C PHE A 192 -3.86 8.78 11.46
N ASP A 193 -4.50 7.83 12.13
CA ASP A 193 -4.17 7.41 13.48
C ASP A 193 -3.16 6.25 13.40
N THR A 194 -1.92 6.50 13.82
CA THR A 194 -0.85 5.49 13.83
C THR A 194 -0.55 4.92 15.22
N SER A 195 -1.41 5.19 16.21
CA SER A 195 -1.20 4.79 17.61
C SER A 195 -1.12 3.28 17.86
N ASN A 196 -1.62 2.47 16.93
CA ASN A 196 -1.54 1.01 16.94
C ASN A 196 -0.45 0.43 16.03
N VAL A 197 0.20 1.24 15.22
CA VAL A 197 1.16 0.78 14.22
C VAL A 197 2.48 0.37 14.88
N ILE A 198 2.96 -0.81 14.50
CA ILE A 198 4.21 -1.42 14.97
C ILE A 198 5.29 -1.32 13.88
N GLY A 199 4.94 -1.58 12.62
CA GLY A 199 5.86 -1.55 11.48
C GLY A 199 5.61 -0.36 10.54
N MET A 200 6.61 0.51 10.39
CA MET A 200 6.61 1.67 9.48
C MET A 200 7.82 1.67 8.53
N SER A 201 8.51 0.52 8.38
CA SER A 201 9.69 0.41 7.52
C SER A 201 9.35 0.82 6.09
N GLY A 202 10.15 1.68 5.48
CA GLY A 202 10.01 2.10 4.10
C GLY A 202 8.71 2.84 3.76
N LEU A 203 7.96 3.35 4.74
CA LEU A 203 6.61 3.92 4.52
C LEU A 203 6.55 4.92 3.35
N PHE A 204 7.59 5.74 3.18
CA PHE A 204 7.73 6.70 2.08
C PHE A 204 9.01 6.49 1.24
N GLU A 205 9.64 5.32 1.33
CA GLU A 205 10.88 5.01 0.61
C GLU A 205 10.71 5.33 -0.87
N GLY A 206 11.63 6.08 -1.48
CA GLY A 206 11.62 6.35 -2.92
C GLY A 206 10.47 7.25 -3.41
N CYS A 207 9.68 7.88 -2.53
CA CYS A 207 8.73 8.94 -2.89
C CYS A 207 9.47 10.22 -3.32
N SER A 208 10.15 10.15 -4.47
CA SER A 208 11.21 11.09 -4.82
C SER A 208 10.72 12.49 -5.18
N LYS A 209 9.45 12.66 -5.55
CA LYS A 209 8.84 13.96 -5.87
C LYS A 209 8.17 14.67 -4.68
N LEU A 210 7.98 14.00 -3.54
CA LEU A 210 7.47 14.66 -2.33
C LEU A 210 8.44 15.74 -1.88
N THR A 211 7.93 16.95 -1.64
CA THR A 211 8.71 18.09 -1.15
C THR A 211 8.48 18.38 0.33
N GLU A 212 7.31 17.99 0.83
CA GLU A 212 6.84 18.15 2.20
C GLU A 212 5.98 16.94 2.60
N LEU A 213 5.91 16.69 3.90
CA LEU A 213 5.07 15.68 4.52
C LEU A 213 4.59 16.24 5.85
N ASP A 214 3.28 16.35 6.03
CA ASP A 214 2.70 16.62 7.34
C ASP A 214 2.50 15.29 8.08
N LEU A 215 3.22 15.13 9.19
CA LEU A 215 3.20 13.95 10.05
C LEU A 215 2.69 14.29 11.46
N SER A 216 2.01 15.43 11.62
CA SER A 216 1.55 15.90 12.93
C SER A 216 0.53 14.97 13.60
N SER A 217 -0.23 14.20 12.82
CA SER A 217 -1.17 13.18 13.31
C SER A 217 -0.49 11.89 13.80
N PHE A 218 0.79 11.68 13.48
CA PHE A 218 1.46 10.41 13.76
C PHE A 218 1.76 10.24 15.25
N ASN A 219 1.32 9.10 15.81
CA ASN A 219 1.68 8.63 17.13
C ASN A 219 2.52 7.35 17.02
N THR A 220 3.84 7.51 17.08
CA THR A 220 4.78 6.40 16.88
C THR A 220 5.14 5.63 18.16
N GLY A 221 4.42 5.83 19.27
CA GLY A 221 4.77 5.24 20.58
C GLY A 221 4.69 3.70 20.66
N LYS A 222 4.18 3.03 19.63
CA LYS A 222 4.22 1.57 19.46
C LYS A 222 5.16 1.10 18.34
N ALA A 223 5.65 2.01 17.50
CA ALA A 223 6.49 1.65 16.36
C ALA A 223 7.82 1.06 16.84
N SER A 224 8.16 -0.12 16.31
CA SER A 224 9.43 -0.80 16.57
C SER A 224 10.38 -0.80 15.38
N ASP A 225 9.87 -0.54 14.18
CA ASP A 225 10.64 -0.54 12.92
C ASP A 225 10.38 0.73 12.10
N MET A 226 11.44 1.49 11.86
CA MET A 226 11.49 2.69 11.01
C MET A 226 12.61 2.58 9.96
N TYR A 227 13.07 1.35 9.65
CA TYR A 227 14.06 1.07 8.61
C TYR A 227 13.66 1.76 7.30
N GLU A 228 14.56 2.54 6.70
CA GLU A 228 14.35 3.18 5.38
C GLU A 228 13.09 4.08 5.25
N MET A 229 12.47 4.52 6.36
CA MET A 229 11.15 5.20 6.33
C MET A 229 11.06 6.37 5.33
N PHE A 230 12.12 7.16 5.18
CA PHE A 230 12.22 8.26 4.21
C PHE A 230 13.34 8.05 3.19
N TYR A 231 13.88 6.84 3.08
CA TYR A 231 15.02 6.55 2.21
C TYR A 231 14.72 6.98 0.77
N SER A 232 15.64 7.67 0.12
CA SER A 232 15.48 8.18 -1.25
C SER A 232 14.29 9.14 -1.48
N CYS A 233 13.76 9.79 -0.43
CA CYS A 233 12.91 10.99 -0.56
C CYS A 233 13.75 12.20 -1.00
N LYS A 234 14.26 12.17 -2.23
CA LYS A 234 15.30 13.09 -2.74
C LYS A 234 14.89 14.56 -2.78
N ASN A 235 13.59 14.87 -2.86
CA ASN A 235 13.11 16.26 -2.90
C ASN A 235 12.55 16.80 -1.59
N LEU A 236 12.47 15.97 -0.54
CA LEU A 236 11.95 16.36 0.76
C LEU A 236 12.91 17.37 1.40
N LYS A 237 12.39 18.57 1.73
CA LYS A 237 13.22 19.68 2.26
C LYS A 237 13.15 19.78 3.77
N THR A 238 11.99 19.46 4.33
CA THR A 238 11.68 19.61 5.74
C THR A 238 11.07 18.32 6.26
N LEU A 239 11.41 17.96 7.49
CA LEU A 239 10.76 16.91 8.25
C LEU A 239 10.49 17.41 9.65
N ASN A 240 9.23 17.37 10.07
CA ASN A 240 8.86 17.61 11.45
C ASN A 240 8.54 16.27 12.12
N LEU A 241 9.47 15.81 12.95
CA LEU A 241 9.37 14.58 13.74
C LEU A 241 9.21 14.89 15.23
N SER A 242 8.73 16.09 15.59
CA SER A 242 8.59 16.50 17.00
C SER A 242 7.58 15.65 17.79
N SER A 243 6.59 15.06 17.12
CA SER A 243 5.62 14.13 17.71
C SER A 243 6.13 12.70 17.84
N PHE A 244 7.26 12.36 17.19
CA PHE A 244 7.73 10.98 17.13
C PHE A 244 8.29 10.54 18.49
N ASN A 245 7.73 9.46 19.02
CA ASN A 245 8.30 8.70 20.10
C ASN A 245 9.06 7.48 19.52
N THR A 246 10.35 7.39 19.80
CA THR A 246 11.25 6.34 19.29
C THR A 246 11.71 5.36 20.36
N GLU A 247 11.17 5.43 21.60
CA GLU A 247 11.57 4.60 22.74
C GLU A 247 11.49 3.08 22.47
N LYS A 248 10.60 2.66 21.57
CA LYS A 248 10.43 1.24 21.18
C LYS A 248 11.10 0.88 19.87
N VAL A 249 11.67 1.85 19.15
CA VAL A 249 12.29 1.61 17.86
C VAL A 249 13.57 0.81 18.05
N THR A 250 13.68 -0.30 17.34
CA THR A 250 14.84 -1.20 17.34
C THR A 250 15.59 -1.19 16.01
N ARG A 251 14.93 -0.75 14.92
CA ARG A 251 15.49 -0.65 13.57
C ARG A 251 15.23 0.74 13.00
N MET A 252 16.30 1.47 12.71
CA MET A 252 16.28 2.83 12.11
C MET A 252 17.38 3.01 11.04
N ASN A 253 17.97 1.91 10.56
CA ASN A 253 19.00 1.99 9.52
C ASN A 253 18.39 2.64 8.27
N ASP A 254 19.19 3.46 7.60
CA ASP A 254 18.86 4.13 6.34
C ASP A 254 17.61 5.02 6.36
N MET A 255 17.06 5.34 7.54
CA MET A 255 15.83 6.14 7.68
C MET A 255 15.86 7.43 6.84
N PHE A 256 17.02 8.09 6.75
CA PHE A 256 17.22 9.33 5.98
C PHE A 256 18.17 9.15 4.78
N GLY A 257 18.52 7.91 4.44
CA GLY A 257 19.48 7.63 3.38
C GLY A 257 19.03 8.24 2.05
N SER A 258 19.93 8.87 1.32
CA SER A 258 19.62 9.55 0.04
C SER A 258 18.57 10.68 0.11
N CYS A 259 18.23 11.24 1.28
CA CYS A 259 17.41 12.45 1.43
C CYS A 259 18.19 13.74 1.10
N SER A 260 18.76 13.85 -0.10
CA SER A 260 19.80 14.84 -0.41
C SER A 260 19.37 16.32 -0.28
N LYS A 261 18.07 16.64 -0.34
CA LYS A 261 17.54 18.01 -0.16
C LYS A 261 17.01 18.31 1.24
N LEU A 262 17.07 17.36 2.18
CA LEU A 262 16.61 17.60 3.55
C LEU A 262 17.52 18.62 4.22
N THR A 263 16.96 19.75 4.64
CA THR A 263 17.69 20.89 5.19
C THR A 263 17.14 21.34 6.54
N ASN A 264 15.91 20.97 6.89
CA ASN A 264 15.36 21.26 8.21
C ASN A 264 14.77 19.99 8.81
N LEU A 265 15.19 19.67 10.03
CA LEU A 265 14.74 18.52 10.79
C LEU A 265 14.32 19.00 12.18
N SER A 266 13.03 18.90 12.50
CA SER A 266 12.53 19.21 13.84
C SER A 266 12.35 17.92 14.62
N LEU A 267 12.91 17.85 15.82
CA LEU A 267 12.90 16.66 16.67
C LEU A 267 12.20 16.98 18.00
N GLY A 268 11.66 15.94 18.64
CA GLY A 268 11.01 16.01 19.95
C GLY A 268 11.91 15.50 21.07
N ASP A 269 11.44 15.64 22.32
CA ASP A 269 12.13 15.14 23.51
C ASP A 269 12.13 13.60 23.63
N LYS A 270 11.25 12.91 22.88
CA LYS A 270 11.18 11.43 22.78
C LYS A 270 11.78 10.86 21.49
N PHE A 271 12.42 11.71 20.69
CA PHE A 271 13.12 11.28 19.48
C PHE A 271 14.59 11.01 19.78
N ALA A 272 15.01 9.76 19.63
CA ALA A 272 16.38 9.30 19.71
C ALA A 272 16.77 8.66 18.39
N PHE A 273 18.00 8.93 17.95
CA PHE A 273 18.58 8.21 16.83
C PHE A 273 18.96 6.80 17.31
N VAL A 274 18.42 5.76 16.66
CA VAL A 274 18.66 4.36 17.02
C VAL A 274 19.71 3.75 16.10
N GLY A 275 20.83 3.31 16.66
CA GLY A 275 21.98 2.80 15.91
C GLY A 275 22.85 3.91 15.29
N SER A 276 23.78 3.54 14.41
CA SER A 276 24.75 4.47 13.78
C SER A 276 24.51 4.72 12.28
N ASN A 277 23.63 3.94 11.66
CA ASN A 277 23.50 3.87 10.19
C ASN A 277 22.19 4.49 9.70
N TYR A 278 21.62 5.47 10.41
CA TYR A 278 20.38 6.17 10.02
C TYR A 278 20.57 7.12 8.82
N ASN A 279 21.82 7.38 8.42
CA ASN A 279 22.22 8.02 7.16
C ASN A 279 21.58 9.40 6.91
N LEU A 280 21.55 10.25 7.94
CA LEU A 280 21.19 11.65 7.81
C LEU A 280 22.15 12.35 6.82
N PRO A 281 21.65 13.23 5.91
CA PRO A 281 22.49 13.87 4.90
C PRO A 281 23.72 14.55 5.48
N TYR A 282 24.88 14.31 4.87
CA TYR A 282 26.15 14.90 5.28
C TYR A 282 26.09 16.44 5.24
N GLY A 283 26.64 17.09 6.26
CA GLY A 283 26.71 18.54 6.38
C GLY A 283 26.84 19.01 7.83
N ALA A 284 26.98 20.32 7.99
CA ALA A 284 26.90 20.97 9.30
C ALA A 284 25.44 21.28 9.63
N TRP A 285 24.95 20.74 10.74
CA TRP A 285 23.61 20.95 11.26
C TRP A 285 23.66 21.92 12.43
N TYR A 286 22.80 22.92 12.44
CA TYR A 286 22.76 23.94 13.49
C TYR A 286 21.44 23.85 14.25
N SER A 287 21.49 23.76 15.58
CA SER A 287 20.30 23.97 16.43
C SER A 287 19.81 25.41 16.35
N SER A 288 18.62 25.66 16.92
CA SER A 288 18.04 27.01 16.98
C SER A 288 18.92 28.04 17.72
N ASP A 289 19.75 27.60 18.68
CA ASP A 289 20.72 28.43 19.39
C ASP A 289 22.04 28.68 18.63
N GLY A 290 22.21 28.08 17.44
CA GLY A 290 23.40 28.20 16.60
C GLY A 290 24.52 27.20 16.91
N THR A 291 24.34 26.27 17.85
CA THR A 291 25.31 25.19 18.10
C THR A 291 25.43 24.28 16.88
N ALA A 292 26.65 23.98 16.45
CA ALA A 292 26.92 23.15 15.28
C ALA A 292 27.10 21.66 15.65
N TYR A 293 26.57 20.79 14.81
CA TYR A 293 26.67 19.34 14.87
C TYR A 293 27.02 18.78 13.49
N THR A 294 27.62 17.60 13.45
CA THR A 294 27.67 16.75 12.25
C THR A 294 26.39 15.93 12.15
N SER A 295 26.15 15.30 10.99
CA SER A 295 25.03 14.38 10.78
C SER A 295 24.99 13.20 11.75
N THR A 296 26.10 12.92 12.45
CA THR A 296 26.23 11.82 13.43
C THR A 296 26.25 12.28 14.89
N THR A 297 26.16 13.59 15.16
CA THR A 297 26.32 14.14 16.51
C THR A 297 25.15 14.99 16.99
N ILE A 298 24.07 15.09 16.21
CA ILE A 298 22.80 15.67 16.69
C ILE A 298 22.34 14.89 17.92
N PRO A 299 22.06 15.57 19.05
CA PRO A 299 21.72 14.90 20.29
C PRO A 299 20.34 14.23 20.19
N SER A 300 20.26 13.02 20.74
CA SER A 300 18.98 12.35 20.98
C SER A 300 18.24 12.99 22.15
N ASN A 301 16.91 12.85 22.16
CA ASN A 301 16.00 13.30 23.22
C ASN A 301 16.12 14.80 23.55
N LYS A 302 16.43 15.61 22.54
CA LYS A 302 16.52 17.08 22.65
C LYS A 302 15.61 17.72 21.61
N ALA A 303 14.49 18.25 22.09
CA ALA A 303 13.56 18.99 21.25
C ALA A 303 14.20 20.26 20.70
N ASP A 304 14.29 20.36 19.37
CA ASP A 304 14.84 21.51 18.65
C ASP A 304 14.54 21.39 17.14
N THR A 305 14.80 22.46 16.40
CA THR A 305 14.88 22.43 14.93
C THR A 305 16.34 22.55 14.52
N TYR A 306 16.81 21.54 13.77
CA TYR A 306 18.16 21.47 13.24
C TYR A 306 18.15 21.86 11.76
N THR A 307 18.93 22.86 11.38
CA THR A 307 19.06 23.32 9.99
C THR A 307 20.42 22.95 9.42
N ARG A 308 20.45 22.25 8.29
CA ARG A 308 21.67 21.94 7.53
C ARG A 308 22.06 23.11 6.63
N ARG A 309 23.32 23.54 6.71
CA ARG A 309 23.91 24.59 5.85
C ARG A 309 25.13 24.06 5.10
#